data_AF-A0AAD9TGH9-F1
#
_entry.id   AF-A0AAD9TGH9-F1
#
_cell.length_a   1.000
_cell.length_b   1.000
_cell.length_c   1.000
_cell.angle_alpha   90.00
_cell.angle_beta   90.00
_cell.angle_gamma   90.00
#
_symmetry.space_group_name_H-M   'P 1'
#
loop_
_entity.id
_entity.type
_entity.pdbx_description
1 polymer ?
#
loop_
_entity_poly.entity_id
_entity_poly.type
_entity_poly.pdbx_seq_one_letter_code
_entity_poly.pdbx_strand_id
1 'polypeptide(L)'
;MGLNSKGSLNDSYKIRNLHYQPWQAWEKLQMAARVIVAIENPQDIIVQSARPYGQRAVLKFAQYTGAHAIAGRHTPSTFTNQLHTSFSEPCLLILTDPRTITR
;
A
#
# COMPACT_ATOMS: atom_id res chain seq x y z
N MET A 1 -21.80 -25.69 20.00
CA MET A 1 -22.67 -24.74 20.71
C MET A 1 -21.81 -24.06 21.77
N GLY A 2 -21.47 -22.79 21.57
CA GLY A 2 -20.49 -22.07 22.40
C GLY A 2 -20.25 -20.68 21.84
N LEU A 3 -21.34 -19.94 21.58
CA LEU A 3 -21.27 -18.51 21.28
C LEU A 3 -21.21 -17.79 22.63
N ASN A 4 -20.01 -17.47 23.08
CA ASN A 4 -19.84 -16.68 24.30
C ASN A 4 -19.96 -15.19 23.97
N SER A 5 -21.06 -14.64 24.50
CA SER A 5 -21.19 -13.32 25.15
C SER A 5 -20.70 -12.07 24.41
N LYS A 6 -21.66 -11.17 24.13
CA LYS A 6 -21.46 -9.78 23.69
C LYS A 6 -20.46 -9.03 24.60
N GLY A 7 -19.58 -8.20 24.02
CA GLY A 7 -18.93 -7.13 24.77
C GLY A 7 -17.68 -6.43 24.21
N SER A 8 -17.73 -5.77 23.05
CA SER A 8 -17.13 -4.45 22.73
C SER A 8 -17.04 -4.26 21.21
N LEU A 9 -17.31 -3.04 20.73
CA LEU A 9 -17.15 -2.66 19.30
C LEU A 9 -15.71 -2.78 18.78
N ASN A 10 -14.74 -3.14 19.64
CA ASN A 10 -13.31 -3.22 19.34
C ASN A 10 -12.76 -4.66 19.35
N ASP A 11 -13.62 -5.67 19.32
CA ASP A 11 -13.19 -7.05 19.57
C ASP A 11 -12.31 -7.63 18.45
N SER A 12 -11.10 -7.98 18.87
CA SER A 12 -10.12 -8.82 18.18
C SER A 12 -10.68 -10.19 17.82
N TYR A 13 -10.71 -10.55 16.54
CA TYR A 13 -11.09 -11.90 16.13
C TYR A 13 -9.86 -12.80 16.16
N LYS A 14 -9.81 -13.75 17.11
CA LYS A 14 -8.84 -14.85 17.12
C LYS A 14 -9.46 -16.07 16.42
N ILE A 15 -8.94 -16.41 15.24
CA ILE A 15 -9.27 -17.67 14.55
C ILE A 15 -7.99 -18.50 14.50
N ARG A 16 -7.95 -19.60 15.28
CA ARG A 16 -6.76 -20.44 15.48
C ARG A 16 -5.56 -19.63 16.00
N ASN A 17 -4.51 -19.47 15.18
CA ASN A 17 -3.26 -18.75 15.48
C ASN A 17 -3.19 -17.36 14.83
N LEU A 18 -4.28 -16.88 14.23
CA LEU A 18 -4.32 -15.59 13.56
C LEU A 18 -5.02 -14.56 14.46
N HIS A 19 -4.29 -13.51 14.80
CA HIS A 19 -4.84 -12.33 15.45
C HIS A 19 -5.32 -11.35 14.38
N TYR A 20 -6.62 -11.18 14.23
CA TYR A 20 -7.20 -10.27 13.25
C TYR A 20 -7.96 -9.11 13.92
N GLN A 21 -7.56 -7.87 13.59
CA GLN A 21 -8.11 -6.63 14.13
C GLN A 21 -8.72 -5.79 12.98
N PRO A 22 -9.98 -6.05 12.58
CA PRO A 22 -10.57 -5.36 11.43
C PRO A 22 -10.72 -3.86 11.67
N TRP A 23 -11.09 -3.45 12.89
CA TRP A 23 -11.26 -2.05 13.26
C TRP A 23 -9.96 -1.25 13.15
N GLN A 24 -8.86 -1.79 13.67
CA GLN A 24 -7.54 -1.16 13.56
C GLN A 24 -7.06 -1.08 12.11
N ALA A 25 -7.43 -2.04 11.25
CA ALA A 25 -7.11 -1.99 9.83
C ALA A 25 -7.89 -0.89 9.10
N TRP A 26 -9.17 -0.72 9.44
CA TRP A 26 -10.02 0.33 8.87
C TRP A 26 -9.51 1.73 9.21
N GLU A 27 -9.12 1.99 10.45
CA GLU A 27 -8.57 3.29 10.87
C GLU A 27 -7.29 3.65 10.10
N LYS A 28 -6.38 2.68 9.94
CA LYS A 28 -5.15 2.87 9.17
C LYS A 28 -5.41 3.12 7.68
N LEU A 29 -6.40 2.43 7.11
CA LEU A 29 -6.82 2.65 5.72
C LEU A 29 -7.40 4.06 5.53
N GLN A 30 -8.24 4.53 6.44
CA GLN A 30 -8.77 5.89 6.38
C GLN A 30 -7.67 6.95 6.52
N MET A 31 -6.70 6.73 7.41
CA MET A 31 -5.54 7.62 7.54
C MET A 31 -4.73 7.69 6.24
N ALA A 32 -4.41 6.54 5.65
CA ALA A 32 -3.67 6.48 4.39
C ALA A 32 -4.42 7.20 3.25
N ALA A 33 -5.74 7.02 3.15
CA ALA A 33 -6.56 7.71 2.16
C ALA A 33 -6.49 9.24 2.30
N ARG A 34 -6.50 9.77 3.53
CA ARG A 34 -6.35 11.20 3.79
C ARG A 34 -4.99 11.73 3.36
N VAL A 35 -3.92 10.97 3.60
CA VAL A 35 -2.56 11.33 3.16
C VAL A 35 -2.48 11.37 1.63
N ILE A 36 -3.09 10.41 0.94
CA ILE A 36 -3.11 10.36 -0.53
C ILE A 36 -3.83 11.58 -1.11
N VAL A 37 -4.98 11.96 -0.53
CA VAL A 37 -5.77 13.12 -0.99
C VAL A 37 -5.06 14.45 -0.69
N ALA A 38 -4.17 14.51 0.30
CA ALA A 38 -3.44 15.72 0.65
C ALA A 38 -2.35 16.10 -0.37
N ILE A 39 -1.97 15.20 -1.28
CA ILE A 39 -0.98 15.49 -2.33
C ILE A 39 -1.66 16.22 -3.49
N GLU A 40 -1.14 17.40 -3.85
CA GLU A 40 -1.72 18.25 -4.90
C GLU A 40 -1.61 17.62 -6.29
N ASN A 41 -0.44 17.09 -6.62
CA ASN A 41 -0.18 16.43 -7.90
C ASN A 41 -0.14 14.91 -7.72
N PRO A 42 -1.13 14.16 -8.26
CA PRO A 42 -1.18 12.71 -8.08
C PRO A 42 -0.02 11.98 -8.75
N GLN A 43 0.66 12.57 -9.74
CA GLN A 43 1.82 11.96 -10.40
C GLN A 43 3.03 11.81 -9.47
N ASP A 44 3.11 12.61 -8.40
CA ASP A 44 4.19 12.54 -7.41
C ASP A 44 3.97 11.39 -6.41
N ILE A 45 2.87 10.67 -6.55
CA ILE A 45 2.57 9.44 -5.82
C ILE A 45 3.04 8.26 -6.66
N ILE A 46 3.98 7.48 -6.12
CA ILE A 46 4.44 6.24 -6.74
C ILE A 46 3.85 5.06 -6.00
N VAL A 47 3.22 4.16 -6.76
CA VAL A 47 2.71 2.89 -6.25
C VAL A 47 3.50 1.76 -6.87
N GLN A 48 4.04 0.89 -6.03
CA GLN A 48 4.95 -0.16 -6.48
C GLN A 48 4.61 -1.54 -5.92
N SER A 49 4.73 -2.54 -6.80
CA SER A 49 4.67 -3.94 -6.41
C SER A 49 5.66 -4.79 -7.19
N ALA A 50 6.55 -5.49 -6.47
CA ALA A 50 7.44 -6.50 -7.04
C ALA A 50 6.77 -7.87 -7.21
N ARG A 51 5.59 -8.08 -6.60
CA ARG A 51 4.93 -9.38 -6.54
C ARG A 51 3.90 -9.54 -7.65
N PRO A 52 3.82 -10.70 -8.33
CA PRO A 52 2.85 -10.92 -9.40
C PRO A 52 1.40 -10.67 -8.99
N TYR A 53 1.02 -10.99 -7.74
CA TYR A 53 -0.33 -10.76 -7.23
C TYR A 53 -0.70 -9.28 -7.08
N GLY A 54 0.29 -8.40 -6.88
CA GLY A 54 0.08 -6.97 -6.66
C GLY A 54 0.20 -6.12 -7.93
N GLN A 55 0.86 -6.62 -8.98
CA GLN A 55 1.11 -5.86 -10.22
C GLN A 55 -0.17 -5.31 -10.85
N ARG A 56 -1.20 -6.16 -11.02
CA ARG A 56 -2.49 -5.73 -11.58
C ARG A 56 -3.20 -4.70 -10.70
N ALA A 57 -3.12 -4.87 -9.38
CA ALA A 57 -3.74 -3.94 -8.44
C ALA A 57 -3.09 -2.56 -8.52
N VAL A 58 -1.75 -2.50 -8.60
CA VAL A 58 -1.00 -1.24 -8.74
C VAL A 58 -1.32 -0.52 -10.04
N LEU A 59 -1.36 -1.24 -11.18
CA LEU A 59 -1.73 -0.65 -12.47
C LEU A 59 -3.15 -0.08 -12.46
N LYS A 60 -4.10 -0.80 -11.86
CA LYS A 60 -5.48 -0.32 -11.74
C LYS A 60 -5.62 0.83 -10.75
N PHE A 61 -4.89 0.80 -9.64
CA PHE A 61 -4.86 1.90 -8.69
C PHE A 61 -4.38 3.19 -9.37
N ALA A 62 -3.23 3.15 -10.04
CA ALA A 62 -2.70 4.27 -10.81
C ALA A 62 -3.67 4.77 -11.88
N GLN A 63 -4.38 3.87 -12.57
CA GLN A 63 -5.39 4.26 -13.55
C GLN A 63 -6.54 5.09 -12.93
N TYR A 64 -6.96 4.77 -11.71
CA TYR A 64 -8.08 5.48 -11.05
C TYR A 64 -7.65 6.74 -10.30
N THR A 65 -6.45 6.75 -9.73
CA THR A 65 -5.95 7.89 -8.94
C THR A 65 -5.12 8.88 -9.75
N GLY A 66 -4.65 8.48 -10.94
CA GLY A 66 -3.66 9.25 -11.70
C GLY A 66 -2.26 9.18 -11.08
N ALA A 67 -1.98 8.19 -10.24
CA ALA A 67 -0.65 7.96 -9.66
C ALA A 67 0.31 7.30 -10.66
N HIS A 68 1.61 7.39 -10.39
CA HIS A 68 2.62 6.68 -11.16
C HIS A 68 2.77 5.23 -10.65
N ALA A 69 2.64 4.25 -11.54
CA ALA A 69 2.71 2.82 -11.18
C ALA A 69 4.03 2.18 -11.64
N ILE A 70 4.71 1.51 -10.71
CA ILE A 70 5.86 0.64 -10.99
C ILE A 70 5.43 -0.81 -10.73
N ALA A 71 5.06 -1.51 -11.79
CA ALA A 71 4.71 -2.93 -11.74
C ALA A 71 5.93 -3.79 -12.09
N GLY A 72 6.36 -4.66 -11.18
CA GLY A 72 7.48 -5.57 -11.40
C GLY A 72 8.74 -5.19 -10.63
N ARG A 73 9.89 -5.60 -11.15
CA ARG A 73 11.17 -5.48 -10.45
C ARG A 73 11.53 -4.01 -10.28
N HIS A 74 11.93 -3.64 -9.07
CA HIS A 74 12.50 -2.31 -8.81
C HIS A 74 13.81 -2.15 -9.57
N THR A 75 13.94 -1.09 -10.35
CA THR A 75 15.23 -0.71 -10.93
C THR A 75 16.01 0.06 -9.86
N PRO A 76 17.18 -0.43 -9.43
CA PRO A 76 18.01 0.33 -8.50
C PRO A 76 18.38 1.67 -9.13
N SER A 77 18.52 2.72 -8.32
CA SER A 77 18.78 4.11 -8.73
C SER A 77 17.60 4.93 -9.25
N THR A 78 16.41 4.35 -9.42
CA THR A 78 15.20 5.08 -9.86
C THR A 78 14.87 6.33 -9.04
N PHE A 79 15.15 6.32 -7.74
CA PHE A 79 14.85 7.45 -6.84
C PHE A 79 16.08 8.31 -6.49
N THR A 80 17.29 7.92 -6.90
CA THR A 80 18.53 8.56 -6.44
C THR A 80 19.40 9.10 -7.57
N ASN A 81 19.30 8.55 -8.77
CA ASN A 81 20.13 8.96 -9.90
C ASN A 81 19.34 9.81 -10.89
N GLN A 82 19.55 11.13 -10.84
CA GLN A 82 18.92 12.09 -11.75
C GLN A 82 19.28 11.88 -13.23
N LEU A 83 20.38 11.19 -13.54
CA LEU A 83 20.79 10.89 -14.91
C LEU A 83 20.08 9.66 -15.49
N HIS A 84 19.30 8.94 -14.68
CA HIS A 84 18.59 7.74 -15.12
C HIS A 84 17.33 8.09 -15.93
N THR A 85 17.07 7.38 -17.02
CA THR A 85 15.92 7.66 -17.91
C THR A 85 14.56 7.49 -17.22
N SER A 86 14.48 6.61 -16.22
CA SER A 86 13.27 6.40 -15.41
C SER A 86 13.43 7.01 -14.01
N PHE A 87 14.14 8.13 -13.89
CA PHE A 87 14.25 8.85 -12.64
C PHE A 87 12.90 9.44 -12.22
N SER A 88 12.58 9.33 -10.94
CA SER A 88 11.37 9.92 -10.37
C SER A 88 11.61 10.30 -8.90
N GLU A 89 11.14 11.47 -8.49
CA GLU A 89 11.21 11.94 -7.10
C GLU A 89 9.81 11.94 -6.49
N PRO A 90 9.36 10.83 -5.89
CA PRO A 90 8.04 10.77 -5.29
C PRO A 90 7.94 11.57 -3.99
N CYS A 91 6.84 12.30 -3.80
CA CYS A 91 6.46 12.83 -2.50
C CYS A 91 5.83 11.75 -1.60
N LEU A 92 5.21 10.73 -2.21
CA LEU A 92 4.59 9.62 -1.50
C LEU A 92 4.88 8.29 -2.21
N LEU A 93 5.33 7.29 -1.45
CA LEU A 93 5.59 5.94 -1.93
C LEU A 93 4.63 4.93 -1.26
N ILE A 94 3.89 4.17 -2.06
CA ILE A 94 2.96 3.14 -1.60
C ILE A 94 3.48 1.77 -2.06
N LEU A 95 3.71 0.88 -1.10
CA LEU A 95 4.27 -0.45 -1.33
C LEU A 95 3.29 -1.54 -0.95
N THR A 96 3.16 -2.58 -1.79
CA THR A 96 2.29 -3.72 -1.47
C THR A 96 2.89 -4.71 -0.46
N ASP A 97 4.21 -4.91 -0.48
CA ASP A 97 4.92 -5.76 0.48
C ASP A 97 6.36 -5.28 0.67
N PRO A 98 6.73 -4.79 1.88
CA PRO A 98 8.05 -4.25 2.15
C PRO A 98 9.16 -5.30 2.10
N ARG A 99 8.87 -6.60 2.32
CA ARG A 99 9.91 -7.65 2.34
C ARG A 99 10.49 -7.95 0.97
N THR A 100 9.80 -7.50 -0.06
CA THR A 100 10.04 -7.92 -1.45
C THR A 100 10.87 -6.91 -2.21
N ILE A 101 10.91 -5.67 -1.73
CA ILE A 101 11.58 -4.56 -2.37
C ILE A 101 13.04 -4.39 -1.90
N THR A 102 13.37 -4.96 -0.74
CA THR A 102 14.69 -4.85 -0.10
C THR A 102 15.68 -5.93 -0.56
N ARG A 103 15.29 -6.86 -1.44
CA ARG A 103 16.13 -7.95 -1.96
C ARG A 103 16.27 -7.92 -3.47
#